data_AF-A0A7W9YH19-F1
#
_entry.id   AF-A0A7W9YH19-F1
#
_cell.length_a   1.000
_cell.length_b   1.000
_cell.length_c   1.000
_cell.angle_alpha   90.00
_cell.angle_beta   90.00
_cell.angle_gamma   90.00
#
_symmetry.space_group_name_H-M   'P 1'
#
loop_
_entity.id
_entity.type
_entity.pdbx_description
1 polymer ?
#
loop_
_entity_poly.entity_id
_entity_poly.type
_entity_poly.pdbx_seq_one_letter_code
_entity_poly.pdbx_strand_id
1 'polypeptide(L)'
;MPPVENGGPPIRNTRHPVGVRVTAAILGLAGVVLGPVGYLKAVAADSGSAAEWFTLGFGAAVGLPLLAAAITTVAGDRVAARWSLALLLWPIAYLALAKLLLA
;
A
#
# COMPACT_ATOMS: atom_id res chain seq x y z
N MET A 1 -27.78 35.41 7.39
CA MET A 1 -27.59 34.02 6.92
C MET A 1 -26.96 33.24 8.07
N PRO A 2 -27.64 32.25 8.67
CA PRO A 2 -27.00 31.43 9.70
C PRO A 2 -25.86 30.59 9.07
N PRO A 3 -24.80 30.28 9.83
CA PRO A 3 -23.70 29.47 9.35
C PRO A 3 -24.18 28.06 8.99
N VAL A 4 -23.66 27.52 7.89
CA VAL A 4 -23.90 26.14 7.47
C VAL A 4 -23.25 25.23 8.50
N GLU A 5 -24.06 24.56 9.33
CA GLU A 5 -23.61 23.47 10.20
C GLU A 5 -23.10 22.31 9.34
N ASN A 6 -21.78 22.23 9.17
CA ASN A 6 -21.09 21.06 8.61
C ASN A 6 -21.07 19.87 9.62
N GLY A 7 -22.21 19.63 10.29
CA GLY A 7 -22.37 18.67 11.39
C GLY A 7 -23.43 17.60 11.13
N GLY A 8 -23.92 17.47 9.89
CA GLY A 8 -24.85 16.40 9.54
C GLY A 8 -24.26 15.04 9.87
N PRO A 9 -25.08 14.07 10.35
CA PRO A 9 -24.60 12.73 10.66
C PRO A 9 -23.86 12.19 9.43
N PRO A 10 -22.71 11.49 9.61
CA PRO A 10 -21.93 11.00 8.49
C PRO A 10 -22.87 10.25 7.57
N ILE A 11 -23.04 10.75 6.34
CA ILE A 11 -23.78 10.04 5.31
C ILE A 11 -23.03 8.74 5.14
N ARG A 12 -23.53 7.69 5.79
CA ARG A 12 -22.96 6.35 5.73
C ARG A 12 -23.08 5.97 4.27
N ASN A 13 -21.99 6.15 3.52
CA ASN A 13 -21.92 5.79 2.13
C ASN A 13 -22.07 4.27 2.08
N THR A 14 -23.32 3.83 1.94
CA THR A 14 -23.76 2.44 1.95
C THR A 14 -23.50 1.77 0.59
N ARG A 15 -22.85 2.46 -0.35
CA ARG A 15 -22.37 1.90 -1.62
C ARG A 15 -21.17 0.98 -1.37
N HIS A 16 -21.50 -0.26 -1.03
CA HIS A 16 -20.70 -1.48 -0.99
C HIS A 16 -19.30 -1.40 -0.33
N PRO A 17 -19.17 -1.69 0.98
CA PRO A 17 -17.87 -1.88 1.63
C PRO A 17 -17.00 -2.97 0.95
N VAL A 18 -17.62 -3.88 0.19
CA VAL A 18 -16.95 -4.93 -0.56
C VAL A 18 -16.04 -4.36 -1.65
N GLY A 19 -16.49 -3.36 -2.42
CA GLY A 19 -15.69 -2.80 -3.52
C GLY A 19 -14.39 -2.18 -3.02
N VAL A 20 -14.49 -1.36 -1.96
CA VAL A 20 -13.32 -0.73 -1.34
C VAL A 20 -12.36 -1.77 -0.76
N ARG A 21 -12.88 -2.81 -0.10
CA ARG A 21 -12.04 -3.89 0.44
C ARG A 21 -11.33 -4.69 -0.66
N VAL A 22 -12.03 -4.98 -1.77
CA VAL A 22 -11.44 -5.66 -2.92
C VAL A 22 -10.34 -4.80 -3.53
N THR A 23 -10.57 -3.50 -3.73
CA THR A 23 -9.55 -2.57 -4.22
C THR A 23 -8.35 -2.52 -3.28
N ALA A 24 -8.57 -2.36 -1.97
CA ALA A 24 -7.51 -2.35 -0.98
C ALA A 24 -6.70 -3.67 -0.96
N ALA A 25 -7.38 -4.81 -1.09
CA ALA A 25 -6.74 -6.12 -1.20
C ALA A 25 -5.87 -6.24 -2.45
N ILE A 26 -6.37 -5.79 -3.62
CA ILE A 26 -5.59 -5.79 -4.87
C ILE A 26 -4.36 -4.90 -4.74
N LEU A 27 -4.53 -3.68 -4.21
CA LEU A 27 -3.41 -2.75 -3.99
C LEU A 27 -2.38 -3.31 -3.00
N GLY A 28 -2.85 -3.91 -1.90
CA GLY A 28 -1.97 -4.55 -0.91
C GLY A 28 -1.20 -5.72 -1.50
N LEU A 29 -1.87 -6.60 -2.26
CA LEU A 29 -1.23 -7.72 -2.98
C LEU A 29 -0.21 -7.22 -4.01
N ALA A 30 -0.56 -6.19 -4.79
CA ALA A 30 0.35 -5.59 -5.75
C ALA A 30 1.57 -4.99 -5.04
N GLY A 31 1.42 -4.32 -3.90
CA GLY A 31 2.54 -3.84 -3.09
C GLY A 31 3.44 -4.96 -2.57
N VAL A 32 2.84 -6.07 -2.12
CA VAL A 32 3.56 -7.25 -1.63
C VAL A 32 4.38 -7.93 -2.74
N VAL A 33 3.85 -7.98 -3.96
CA VAL A 33 4.50 -8.67 -5.09
C VAL A 33 5.49 -7.78 -5.83
N LEU A 34 5.11 -6.53 -6.16
CA LEU A 34 5.92 -5.64 -6.99
C LEU A 34 7.18 -5.16 -6.28
N GLY A 35 7.17 -5.06 -4.94
CA GLY A 35 8.37 -4.73 -4.16
C GLY A 35 9.52 -5.72 -4.37
N PRO A 36 9.33 -7.01 -4.04
CA PRO A 36 10.28 -8.07 -4.33
C PRO A 36 10.68 -8.16 -5.80
N VAL A 37 9.73 -8.02 -6.74
CA VAL A 37 10.04 -8.03 -8.17
C VAL A 37 10.98 -6.88 -8.54
N GLY A 38 10.70 -5.66 -8.07
CA GLY A 38 11.58 -4.51 -8.30
C GLY A 38 12.98 -4.71 -7.70
N TYR A 39 13.06 -5.28 -6.50
CA TYR A 39 14.35 -5.64 -5.87
C TYR A 39 15.14 -6.65 -6.72
N LEU A 40 14.51 -7.75 -7.13
CA LEU A 40 15.17 -8.78 -7.93
C LEU A 40 15.62 -8.24 -9.29
N LYS A 41 14.80 -7.39 -9.93
CA LYS A 41 15.15 -6.71 -11.17
C LYS A 41 16.32 -5.74 -10.98
N ALA A 42 16.37 -5.03 -9.86
CA ALA A 42 17.47 -4.13 -9.54
C ALA A 42 18.80 -4.88 -9.35
N VAL A 43 18.76 -6.04 -8.68
CA VAL A 43 19.94 -6.90 -8.50
C VAL A 43 20.43 -7.49 -9.82
N ALA A 44 19.51 -7.81 -10.73
CA ALA A 44 19.84 -8.36 -12.05
C ALA A 44 20.16 -7.30 -13.12
N ALA A 45 19.90 -6.01 -12.84
CA ALA A 45 20.12 -4.93 -13.77
C ALA A 45 21.57 -4.45 -13.75
N ASP A 46 22.04 -3.98 -14.91
CA ASP A 46 23.31 -3.25 -14.99
C ASP A 46 23.26 -1.96 -14.14
N SER A 47 24.45 -1.48 -13.76
CA SER A 47 24.64 -0.36 -12.84
C SER A 47 23.89 0.93 -13.22
N GLY A 48 23.56 1.11 -14.51
CA GLY A 48 22.79 2.26 -15.00
C GLY A 48 21.28 2.23 -14.70
N SER A 49 20.68 1.06 -14.48
CA SER A 49 19.20 0.93 -14.31
C SER A 49 18.80 0.32 -12.95
N ALA A 50 19.75 -0.19 -12.17
CA ALA A 50 19.47 -0.75 -10.83
C ALA A 50 18.72 0.23 -9.91
N ALA A 51 19.10 1.51 -9.91
CA ALA A 51 18.45 2.55 -9.11
C ALA A 51 16.98 2.78 -9.48
N GLU A 52 16.64 2.68 -10.76
CA GLU A 52 15.26 2.83 -11.25
C GLU A 52 14.39 1.70 -10.72
N TRP A 53 14.87 0.45 -10.84
CA TRP A 53 14.16 -0.73 -10.35
C TRP A 53 14.02 -0.73 -8.83
N PHE A 54 15.01 -0.28 -8.08
CA PHE A 54 14.89 -0.08 -6.62
C PHE A 54 13.81 0.95 -6.29
N THR A 55 13.79 2.08 -7.02
CA THR A 55 12.82 3.15 -6.79
C THR A 55 11.40 2.69 -7.12
N LEU A 56 11.21 2.00 -8.25
CA LEU A 56 9.92 1.43 -8.64
C LEU A 56 9.43 0.38 -7.66
N GLY A 57 10.30 -0.55 -7.25
CA GLY A 57 9.98 -1.59 -6.27
C GLY A 57 9.60 -0.98 -4.91
N PHE A 58 10.39 -0.04 -4.41
CA PHE A 58 10.10 0.67 -3.16
C PHE A 58 8.79 1.46 -3.25
N GLY A 59 8.60 2.21 -4.34
CA GLY A 59 7.40 2.99 -4.60
C GLY A 59 6.14 2.14 -4.65
N ALA A 60 6.20 0.94 -5.25
CA ALA A 60 5.09 0.01 -5.25
C ALA A 60 4.83 -0.57 -3.85
N ALA A 61 5.89 -1.01 -3.16
CA ALA A 61 5.78 -1.69 -1.87
C ALA A 61 5.32 -0.77 -0.73
N VAL A 62 5.57 0.53 -0.82
CA VAL A 62 5.15 1.53 0.18
C VAL A 62 3.93 2.33 -0.30
N GLY A 63 3.94 2.77 -1.55
CA GLY A 63 2.90 3.63 -2.11
C GLY A 63 1.55 2.93 -2.26
N LEU A 64 1.51 1.66 -2.68
CA LEU A 64 0.25 0.94 -2.86
C LEU A 64 -0.45 0.65 -1.51
N PRO A 65 0.26 0.23 -0.44
CA PRO A 65 -0.33 0.15 0.89
C PRO A 65 -0.81 1.50 1.46
N LEU A 66 -0.06 2.59 1.24
CA LEU A 66 -0.50 3.93 1.64
C LEU A 66 -1.78 4.36 0.89
N LEU A 67 -1.85 4.08 -0.41
CA LEU A 67 -3.04 4.34 -1.22
C LEU A 67 -4.24 3.53 -0.72
N ALA A 68 -4.04 2.24 -0.42
CA ALA A 68 -5.05 1.37 0.17
C ALA A 68 -5.53 1.88 1.54
N ALA A 69 -4.61 2.36 2.40
CA ALA A 69 -4.94 2.96 3.69
C ALA A 69 -5.75 4.26 3.53
N ALA A 70 -5.40 5.10 2.55
CA ALA A 70 -6.12 6.34 2.27
C ALA A 70 -7.57 6.08 1.83
N ILE A 71 -7.79 5.22 0.83
CA ILE A 71 -9.13 4.93 0.31
C ILE A 71 -10.03 4.27 1.37
N THR A 72 -9.47 3.39 2.20
CA THR A 72 -10.22 2.71 3.28
C THR A 72 -10.54 3.65 4.43
N THR A 73 -9.68 4.62 4.72
CA THR A 73 -9.93 5.69 5.69
C THR A 73 -11.09 6.57 5.23
N VAL A 74 -11.09 7.00 3.96
CA VAL A 74 -12.18 7.79 3.36
C VAL A 74 -13.50 7.00 3.34
N ALA A 75 -13.45 5.69 3.14
CA ALA A 75 -14.62 4.82 3.19
C ALA A 75 -15.10 4.47 4.62
N GLY A 76 -14.40 4.91 5.66
CA GLY A 76 -14.73 4.62 7.06
C GLY A 76 -14.38 3.20 7.54
N ASP A 77 -13.63 2.41 6.77
CA ASP A 77 -13.17 1.08 7.16
C ASP A 77 -11.82 1.13 7.87
N ARG A 78 -11.88 1.38 9.19
CA ARG A 78 -10.69 1.48 10.05
C ARG A 78 -9.88 0.19 10.13
N VAL A 79 -10.52 -0.97 9.95
CA VAL A 79 -9.83 -2.26 10.04
C VAL A 79 -8.98 -2.46 8.79
N ALA A 80 -9.56 -2.24 7.61
CA ALA A 80 -8.82 -2.33 6.35
C ALA A 80 -7.69 -1.28 6.26
N ALA A 81 -7.90 -0.08 6.80
CA ALA A 81 -6.87 0.95 6.88
C ALA A 81 -5.67 0.50 7.72
N ARG A 82 -5.91 -0.05 8.92
CA ARG A 82 -4.84 -0.57 9.79
C ARG A 82 -4.06 -1.71 9.14
N TRP A 83 -4.75 -2.65 8.49
CA TRP A 83 -4.09 -3.73 7.77
C TRP A 83 -3.24 -3.22 6.62
N SER A 84 -3.74 -2.21 5.88
CA SER A 84 -2.97 -1.57 4.82
C SER A 84 -1.71 -0.89 5.37
N LEU A 85 -1.78 -0.25 6.53
CA LEU A 85 -0.60 0.32 7.19
C LEU A 85 0.37 -0.75 7.71
N ALA A 86 -0.14 -1.89 8.20
CA ALA A 86 0.71 -3.00 8.63
C ALA A 86 1.57 -3.56 7.49
N LEU A 87 1.07 -3.51 6.25
CA LEU A 87 1.85 -3.90 5.06
C LEU A 87 3.10 -3.04 4.83
N LEU A 88 3.22 -1.86 5.45
CA LEU A 88 4.45 -1.06 5.38
C LEU A 88 5.65 -1.73 6.06
N LEU A 89 5.42 -2.76 6.89
CA LEU A 89 6.48 -3.58 7.44
C LEU A 89 7.04 -4.58 6.41
N TRP A 90 6.32 -4.84 5.32
CA TRP A 90 6.69 -5.84 4.32
C TRP A 90 8.06 -5.61 3.67
N PRO A 91 8.44 -4.39 3.21
CA PRO A 91 9.76 -4.16 2.61
C PRO A 91 10.90 -4.49 3.58
N ILE A 92 10.71 -4.18 4.86
CA ILE A 92 11.69 -4.48 5.92
C ILE A 92 11.80 -5.98 6.13
N ALA A 93 10.65 -6.67 6.25
CA ALA A 93 10.60 -8.12 6.42
C ALA A 93 11.26 -8.85 5.24
N TYR A 94 10.98 -8.41 4.01
CA TYR A 94 11.58 -8.96 2.81
C TYR A 94 13.10 -8.76 2.79
N LEU A 95 13.61 -7.56 3.06
CA LEU A 95 15.04 -7.29 3.09
C LEU A 95 15.77 -8.06 4.20
N ALA A 96 15.15 -8.19 5.38
CA ALA A 96 15.70 -8.99 6.47
C ALA A 96 15.81 -10.47 6.07
N LEU A 97 14.77 -11.02 5.45
CA LEU A 97 14.77 -12.39 4.94
C LEU A 97 15.80 -12.59 3.81
N ALA A 98 15.86 -11.67 2.85
CA ALA A 98 16.83 -11.74 1.76
C ALA A 98 18.27 -11.71 2.30
N LYS A 99 18.56 -10.83 3.26
CA LYS A 99 19.87 -10.79 3.92
C LYS A 99 20.17 -12.08 4.68
N LEU A 100 19.20 -12.65 5.39
CA LEU A 100 19.39 -13.92 6.12
C LEU A 100 19.69 -15.09 5.17
N LEU A 101 19.04 -15.13 4.01
CA LEU A 101 19.19 -16.22 3.04
C LEU A 101 20.44 -16.11 2.16
N LEU A 102 21.00 -14.90 2.01
CA LEU A 102 22.15 -14.61 1.16
C LEU A 102 23.46 -14.39 1.95
N ALA A 103 23.41 -14.40 3.28
CA ALA A 103 24.56 -14.35 4.18
C ALA A 103 25.04 -15.77 4.51
#